data_AF-A0A0N1ENK4-F1
#
_entry.id   AF-A0A0N1ENK4-F1
#
_cell.length_a   1.000
_cell.length_b   1.000
_cell.length_c   1.000
_cell.angle_alpha   90.00
_cell.angle_beta   90.00
_cell.angle_gamma   90.00
#
_symmetry.space_group_name_H-M   'P 1'
#
loop_
_entity.id
_entity.type
_entity.pdbx_description
1 polymer ?
#
loop_
_entity_poly.entity_id
_entity_poly.type
_entity_poly.pdbx_seq_one_letter_code
_entity_poly.pdbx_strand_id
1 'polypeptide(L)' 'MKNMNQSAAARIQAAEAKANNGLVEKGGFAARAQRAAANNQQTSRPAPNNGPSKTGNPSGPGRGNNPPKSK' A
#
# COMPACT_ATOMS: atom_id res chain seq x y z
N MET A 1 -1.77 7.91 16.38
CA MET A 1 -1.11 8.42 15.16
C MET A 1 -2.15 8.53 14.06
N LYS A 2 -2.19 9.64 13.30
CA LYS A 2 -3.16 9.80 12.21
C LYS A 2 -2.57 9.20 10.93
N ASN A 3 -3.16 8.13 10.43
CA ASN A 3 -2.71 7.47 9.20
C ASN A 3 -2.86 8.43 8.00
N MET A 4 -1.95 8.34 7.04
CA MET A 4 -2.05 9.07 5.78
C MET A 4 -3.37 8.69 5.09
N ASN A 5 -4.21 9.69 4.78
CA ASN A 5 -5.49 9.51 4.11
C ASN A 5 -5.46 10.11 2.69
N GLN A 6 -6.46 9.78 1.88
CA GLN A 6 -6.51 10.20 0.46
C GLN A 6 -6.56 11.73 0.31
N SER A 7 -7.28 12.43 1.20
CA SER A 7 -7.36 13.89 1.17
C SER A 7 -6.01 14.56 1.46
N ALA A 8 -5.26 14.05 2.44
CA ALA A 8 -3.92 14.52 2.76
C ALA A 8 -2.93 14.22 1.62
N ALA A 9 -2.99 13.02 1.04
CA ALA A 9 -2.16 12.67 -0.12
C ALA A 9 -2.47 13.56 -1.33
N ALA A 10 -3.73 13.88 -1.60
CA ALA A 10 -4.14 14.78 -2.69
C ALA A 10 -3.59 16.20 -2.49
N ARG A 11 -3.57 16.72 -1.25
CA ARG A 11 -2.97 18.03 -0.94
C ARG A 11 -1.45 18.03 -1.20
N ILE A 12 -0.77 16.96 -0.80
CA ILE A 12 0.68 16.79 -1.03
C ILE A 12 0.95 16.72 -2.54
N GLN A 13 0.18 15.94 -3.28
CA GLN A 13 0.29 15.83 -4.74
C GLN A 13 0.07 17.18 -5.42
N ALA A 14 -0.96 17.92 -5.04
CA ALA A 14 -1.27 19.22 -5.63
C ALA A 14 -0.15 20.24 -5.39
N ALA A 15 0.45 20.23 -4.19
CA ALA A 15 1.58 21.10 -3.87
C ALA A 15 2.82 20.78 -4.73
N GLU A 16 3.14 19.49 -4.90
CA GLU A 16 4.27 19.05 -5.72
C GLU A 16 4.04 19.35 -7.21
N ALA A 17 2.85 19.04 -7.72
CA ALA A 17 2.46 19.36 -9.09
C ALA A 17 2.52 20.86 -9.36
N LYS A 18 2.09 21.70 -8.42
CA LYS A 18 2.19 23.16 -8.56
C LYS A 18 3.64 23.65 -8.66
N ALA A 19 4.56 23.01 -7.94
CA ALA A 19 5.98 23.35 -7.98
C ALA A 19 6.69 22.83 -9.26
N ASN A 20 6.22 21.70 -9.81
CA ASN A 20 6.89 20.97 -10.89
C ASN A 20 6.11 21.03 -12.22
N ASN A 21 5.44 22.16 -12.53
CA ASN A 21 4.71 22.35 -13.80
C ASN A 21 3.64 21.29 -14.11
N GLY A 22 2.94 20.83 -13.08
CA GLY A 22 1.90 19.80 -13.17
C GLY A 22 2.42 18.36 -13.01
N LEU A 23 3.72 18.17 -12.83
CA LEU A 23 4.34 16.85 -12.72
C LEU A 23 4.54 16.43 -11.26
N VAL A 24 4.51 15.12 -11.02
CA VAL A 24 4.81 14.53 -9.71
C VAL A 24 5.95 13.56 -9.91
N GLU A 25 7.00 13.70 -9.11
CA GLU A 25 8.21 12.92 -9.27
C GLU A 25 7.97 11.46 -8.87
N LYS A 26 8.40 10.54 -9.74
CA LYS A 26 8.26 9.11 -9.49
C LYS A 26 9.14 8.70 -8.32
N GLY A 27 8.52 8.28 -7.23
CA GLY A 27 9.23 7.88 -6.00
C GLY A 27 9.58 9.04 -5.07
N GLY A 28 9.17 10.27 -5.43
CA GLY A 28 9.21 11.45 -4.58
C GLY A 28 8.23 11.37 -3.41
N PHE A 29 8.14 12.47 -2.66
CA PHE A 29 7.34 12.52 -1.44
C PHE A 29 5.84 12.34 -1.72
N ALA A 30 5.27 13.01 -2.73
CA ALA A 30 3.86 12.81 -3.08
C ALA A 30 3.56 11.38 -3.53
N ALA A 31 4.44 10.76 -4.33
CA ALA A 31 4.28 9.37 -4.75
C ALA A 31 4.25 8.40 -3.54
N ARG A 32 5.08 8.66 -2.52
CA ARG A 32 5.09 7.87 -1.27
C ARG A 32 3.84 8.14 -0.43
N ALA A 33 3.37 9.38 -0.35
CA ALA A 33 2.16 9.75 0.36
C ALA A 33 0.91 9.08 -0.26
N GLN A 34 0.80 9.07 -1.58
CA GLN A 34 -0.26 8.36 -2.30
C GLN A 34 -0.22 6.86 -2.02
N ARG A 35 0.97 6.24 -2.06
CA ARG A 35 1.13 4.82 -1.75
C ARG A 35 0.74 4.50 -0.30
N ALA A 36 1.12 5.34 0.65
CA ALA A 36 0.70 5.19 2.03
C ALA A 36 -0.82 5.33 2.19
N ALA A 37 -1.45 6.32 1.54
CA ALA A 37 -2.90 6.48 1.55
C ALA A 37 -3.62 5.26 0.96
N ALA A 38 -3.14 4.72 -0.17
CA ALA A 38 -3.69 3.53 -0.81
C ALA A 38 -3.57 2.29 0.10
N ASN A 39 -2.39 2.06 0.69
CA ASN A 39 -2.18 0.95 1.61
C ASN A 39 -3.04 1.08 2.89
N ASN A 40 -3.26 2.31 3.37
CA ASN A 40 -4.12 2.58 4.53
C ASN A 40 -5.61 2.41 4.21
N GLN A 41 -6.05 2.55 2.95
CA GLN A 41 -7.39 2.11 2.56
C GLN A 41 -7.48 0.58 2.45
N GLN A 42 -6.35 -0.10 2.26
CA GLN A 42 -6.31 -1.55 2.16
C GLN A 42 -6.43 -2.25 3.53
N THR A 43 -6.29 -1.53 4.65
CA THR A 43 -6.49 -2.09 5.99
C THR A 43 -7.95 -2.38 6.34
N SER A 44 -8.92 -1.83 5.59
CA SER A 44 -10.34 -2.18 5.74
C SER A 44 -10.76 -3.37 4.87
N ARG A 45 -9.91 -3.84 3.96
CA ARG A 45 -10.05 -5.18 3.38
C ARG A 45 -9.45 -6.17 4.38
N PRO A 46 -10.14 -7.26 4.76
CA PRO A 46 -9.48 -8.35 5.45
C PRO A 46 -8.25 -8.73 4.64
N ALA A 47 -7.12 -8.97 5.33
CA ALA A 47 -5.93 -9.46 4.66
C ALA A 47 -6.34 -10.58 3.70
N PRO A 48 -5.88 -10.60 2.44
CA PRO A 48 -6.19 -11.72 1.55
C PRO A 48 -5.90 -13.00 2.33
N ASN A 49 -6.79 -14.00 2.25
CA ASN A 49 -6.68 -15.30 2.95
C ASN A 49 -5.43 -16.11 2.56
N ASN A 50 -4.47 -15.45 1.92
CA ASN A 50 -3.31 -15.97 1.28
C ASN A 50 -2.02 -15.63 2.03
N GLY A 51 -2.10 -15.76 3.36
CA GLY A 51 -0.92 -15.86 4.19
C GLY A 51 -0.22 -17.21 3.96
N PRO A 52 1.10 -17.26 4.16
CA PRO A 52 1.85 -18.51 4.08
C PRO A 52 1.26 -19.57 5.02
N SER A 53 1.29 -20.83 4.61
CA SER A 53 0.83 -21.94 5.45
C SER A 53 1.54 -21.92 6.80
N LYS A 54 0.78 -21.75 7.90
CA LYS A 54 1.33 -21.83 9.27
C LYS A 54 1.70 -23.25 9.68
N THR A 55 1.30 -24.25 8.90
CA THR A 55 1.31 -25.66 9.28
C THR A 55 2.15 -26.54 8.34
N GLY A 56 2.88 -25.96 7.39
CA GLY A 56 3.73 -26.71 6.43
C GLY A 56 2.98 -27.46 5.33
N ASN A 57 1.65 -27.58 5.40
CA ASN A 57 0.84 -28.20 4.36
C ASN A 57 0.47 -27.22 3.24
N PRO A 58 0.30 -27.65 1.98
CA PRO A 58 -0.16 -26.82 0.88
C PRO A 58 -1.48 -26.12 1.24
N SER A 59 -1.57 -24.83 0.95
CA SER A 59 -2.79 -24.07 1.17
C SER A 59 -3.81 -24.44 0.08
N GLY A 60 -5.03 -24.80 0.51
CA GLY A 60 -6.09 -25.33 -0.38
C GLY A 60 -6.49 -24.42 -1.55
N PRO A 61 -7.32 -24.92 -2.48
CA PRO A 61 -7.71 -24.20 -3.69
C PRO A 61 -8.25 -22.80 -3.35
N GLY A 62 -7.70 -21.77 -4.01
CA GLY A 62 -7.97 -20.36 -3.72
C GLY A 62 -6.95 -19.65 -2.84
N ARG A 63 -5.86 -20.34 -2.45
CA ARG A 63 -4.72 -19.75 -1.72
C ARG A 63 -3.43 -19.94 -2.54
N GLY A 64 -2.80 -18.85 -2.95
CA GLY A 64 -1.48 -18.81 -3.57
C GLY A 64 -0.28 -19.16 -2.68
N ASN A 65 0.80 -19.50 -3.36
CA ASN A 65 1.91 -20.31 -2.83
C ASN A 65 3.08 -19.49 -2.28
N ASN A 66 2.84 -18.33 -1.66
CA ASN A 66 3.95 -17.51 -1.18
C ASN A 66 4.61 -18.14 0.07
N PRO A 67 5.95 -18.27 0.11
CA PRO A 67 6.65 -18.84 1.25
C PRO A 67 6.49 -17.98 2.51
N PRO A 68 6.55 -18.58 3.72
CA PRO A 68 6.56 -17.83 4.96
C PRO A 68 7.72 -16.85 5.01
N LYS A 69 7.41 -15.60 5.36
CA LYS A 69 8.43 -14.58 5.59
C LYS A 69 9.25 -15.02 6.80
N SER A 70 10.57 -15.23 6.63
CA SER A 70 11.42 -15.57 7.76
C SER A 70 11.37 -14.45 8.80
N LYS A 71 11.43 -14.83 10.08
CA LYS A 71 11.63 -13.87 11.17
C LYS A 71 13.01 -13.23 11.05
#